data_AF-E4ZUK9-F1
#
_entry.id   AF-E4ZUK9-F1
#
_cell.length_a   1.000
_cell.length_b   1.000
_cell.length_c   1.000
_cell.angle_alpha   90.00
_cell.angle_beta   90.00
_cell.angle_gamma   90.00
#
_symmetry.space_group_name_H-M   'P 1'
#
loop_
_entity.id
_entity.type
_entity.pdbx_description
1 polymer ?
#
loop_
_entity_poly.entity_id
_entity_poly.type
_entity_poly.pdbx_seq_one_letter_code
_entity_poly.pdbx_strand_id
1 'polypeptide(L)'
;MPTPTMSPRDRSSAEVLVKKGSDITAPDGPQTEGMIRMPALVDVSDQMLMIAKPHTASAVHHHGEEDTIVFASKGHGAIVSGRNGEKRQELAPGDFALIPAYAEHQEVNDSDEDVVWIITRGGRNPIVQNLEGWSKTH
;
A
#
# COMPACT_ATOMS: atom_id res chain seq x y z
N MET A 1 10.88 -21.21 -30.55
CA MET A 1 11.07 -19.75 -30.34
C MET A 1 10.19 -19.38 -29.15
N PRO A 2 10.74 -18.92 -28.02
CA PRO A 2 9.89 -18.50 -26.91
C PRO A 2 9.22 -17.17 -27.27
N THR A 3 7.94 -17.04 -26.94
CA THR A 3 7.16 -15.82 -27.03
C THR A 3 7.84 -14.71 -26.21
N PRO A 4 8.00 -13.47 -26.73
CA PRO A 4 8.51 -12.39 -25.91
C PRO A 4 7.48 -12.09 -24.81
N THR A 5 7.88 -12.30 -23.55
CA THR A 5 7.21 -11.75 -22.39
C THR A 5 7.30 -10.23 -22.48
N MET A 6 6.16 -9.56 -22.63
CA MET A 6 6.08 -8.11 -22.48
C MET A 6 6.51 -7.73 -21.05
N SER A 7 7.49 -6.84 -20.96
CA SER A 7 7.89 -6.17 -19.71
C SER A 7 6.76 -5.25 -19.24
N PRO A 8 6.40 -5.20 -17.93
CA PRO A 8 5.28 -4.38 -17.44
C PRO A 8 5.49 -2.85 -17.45
N ARG A 9 6.40 -2.33 -18.28
CA ARG A 9 6.66 -0.88 -18.34
C ARG A 9 6.59 -0.37 -19.77
N ASP A 10 5.48 -0.57 -20.44
CA ASP A 10 5.08 0.36 -21.49
C ASP A 10 4.44 1.59 -20.83
N ARG A 11 5.29 2.46 -20.26
CA ARG A 11 4.87 3.75 -19.71
C ARG A 11 4.72 4.74 -20.86
N SER A 12 3.67 4.59 -21.65
CA SER A 12 3.31 5.56 -22.69
C SER A 12 2.21 6.50 -22.22
N SER A 13 2.54 7.37 -21.25
CA SER A 13 2.01 8.74 -21.26
C SER A 13 2.98 9.67 -20.52
N ALA A 14 3.32 10.78 -21.17
CA ALA A 14 4.05 11.89 -20.55
C ALA A 14 3.12 12.80 -19.73
N GLU A 15 1.90 12.33 -19.41
CA GLU A 15 0.84 13.10 -18.80
C GLU A 15 0.72 12.79 -17.30
N VAL A 16 0.41 13.82 -16.51
CA VAL A 16 0.16 13.66 -15.08
C VAL A 16 -1.24 13.06 -14.87
N LEU A 17 -1.29 11.85 -14.32
CA LEU A 17 -2.54 11.19 -13.95
C LEU A 17 -3.00 11.65 -12.57
N VAL A 18 -4.25 12.14 -12.48
CA VAL A 18 -4.87 12.52 -11.21
C VAL A 18 -6.15 11.73 -11.03
N LYS A 19 -6.23 10.94 -9.95
CA LYS A 19 -7.47 10.34 -9.47
C LYS A 19 -7.93 11.08 -8.22
N LYS A 20 -9.19 11.52 -8.18
CA LYS A 20 -9.72 12.18 -6.98
C LYS A 20 -9.88 11.13 -5.89
N GLY A 21 -9.59 11.51 -4.64
CA GLY A 21 -9.77 10.62 -3.48
C GLY A 21 -11.18 10.05 -3.36
N SER A 22 -12.19 10.84 -3.77
CA SER A 22 -13.61 10.44 -3.82
C SER A 22 -13.90 9.29 -4.79
N ASP A 23 -13.03 9.07 -5.77
CA ASP A 23 -13.24 8.12 -6.86
C ASP A 23 -12.43 6.83 -6.62
N ILE A 24 -11.71 6.73 -5.50
CA ILE A 24 -10.97 5.53 -5.11
C ILE A 24 -11.94 4.57 -4.45
N THR A 25 -12.12 3.40 -5.06
CA THR A 25 -13.02 2.36 -4.60
C THR A 25 -12.26 1.05 -4.37
N ALA A 26 -12.82 0.18 -3.53
CA ALA A 26 -12.32 -1.17 -3.40
C ALA A 26 -12.59 -1.96 -4.70
N PRO A 27 -11.66 -2.82 -5.14
CA PRO A 27 -11.88 -3.69 -6.27
C PRO A 27 -12.85 -4.81 -5.88
N ASP A 28 -13.52 -5.39 -6.88
CA ASP A 28 -14.31 -6.61 -6.70
C ASP A 28 -13.38 -7.78 -6.33
N GLY A 29 -13.78 -8.58 -5.35
CA GLY A 29 -13.03 -9.77 -4.94
C GLY A 29 -13.06 -10.03 -3.43
N PRO A 30 -12.44 -11.13 -2.99
CA PRO A 30 -12.38 -11.47 -1.57
C PRO A 30 -11.55 -10.43 -0.81
N GLN A 31 -12.21 -9.78 0.15
CA GLN A 31 -11.58 -8.94 1.18
C GLN A 31 -11.89 -9.57 2.54
N THR A 32 -11.00 -9.41 3.51
CA THR A 32 -11.37 -9.66 4.91
C THR A 32 -12.46 -8.66 5.29
N GLU A 33 -13.53 -9.13 5.93
CA GLU A 33 -14.63 -8.26 6.36
C GLU A 33 -14.10 -7.12 7.22
N GLY A 34 -14.50 -5.88 6.90
CA GLY A 34 -14.01 -4.68 7.59
C GLY A 34 -12.62 -4.17 7.16
N MET A 35 -11.89 -4.92 6.33
CA MET A 35 -10.56 -4.55 5.83
C MET A 35 -10.62 -4.16 4.35
N ILE A 36 -10.85 -2.88 4.10
CA ILE A 36 -11.16 -2.34 2.77
C ILE A 36 -9.87 -1.85 2.11
N ARG A 37 -9.40 -2.56 1.08
CA ARG A 37 -8.19 -2.22 0.32
C ARG A 37 -8.55 -1.56 -1.01
N MET A 38 -7.99 -0.39 -1.28
CA MET A 38 -8.35 0.45 -2.42
C MET A 38 -7.08 0.94 -3.15
N PRO A 39 -6.74 0.34 -4.30
CA PRO A 39 -5.59 0.78 -5.09
C PRO A 39 -5.71 2.26 -5.49
N ALA A 40 -4.65 3.03 -5.27
CA ALA A 40 -4.66 4.47 -5.56
C ALA A 40 -4.77 4.73 -7.07
N LEU A 41 -3.95 4.03 -7.87
CA LEU A 41 -4.01 4.02 -9.33
C LEU A 41 -3.84 2.58 -9.84
N VAL A 42 -4.93 1.97 -10.29
CA VAL A 42 -4.96 0.61 -10.85
C VAL A 42 -4.05 0.52 -12.08
N ASP A 43 -3.26 -0.55 -12.19
CA ASP A 43 -2.28 -0.83 -13.26
C ASP A 43 -1.16 0.21 -13.45
N VAL A 44 -1.05 1.20 -12.56
CA VAL A 44 -0.10 2.32 -12.67
C VAL A 44 0.84 2.42 -11.46
N SER A 45 0.34 2.14 -10.25
CA SER A 45 1.12 2.28 -9.01
C SER A 45 0.88 1.13 -8.05
N ASP A 46 1.89 0.84 -7.24
CA ASP A 46 1.82 -0.15 -6.16
C ASP A 46 1.34 0.45 -4.82
N GLN A 47 0.73 1.64 -4.87
CA GLN A 47 0.19 2.33 -3.72
C GLN A 47 -1.30 2.01 -3.54
N MET A 48 -1.71 1.83 -2.28
CA MET A 48 -3.11 1.67 -1.93
C MET A 48 -3.48 2.44 -0.67
N LEU A 49 -4.76 2.77 -0.57
CA LEU A 49 -5.42 3.20 0.64
C LEU A 49 -6.06 1.97 1.29
N MET A 50 -5.87 1.79 2.59
CA MET A 50 -6.53 0.75 3.36
C MET A 50 -7.32 1.37 4.51
N ILE A 51 -8.58 0.97 4.63
CA ILE A 51 -9.44 1.32 5.77
C ILE A 51 -9.72 0.06 6.57
N ALA A 52 -9.30 0.05 7.83
CA ALA A 52 -9.67 -0.98 8.79
C ALA A 52 -10.82 -0.44 9.66
N LYS A 53 -11.98 -1.11 9.62
CA LYS A 53 -13.13 -0.78 10.46
C LYS A 53 -12.86 -1.10 11.94
N PRO A 54 -13.61 -0.52 12.88
CA PRO A 54 -13.45 -0.83 14.31
C PRO A 54 -13.47 -2.33 14.57
N HIS A 55 -12.61 -2.78 15.49
CA HIS A 55 -12.54 -4.18 15.96
C HIS A 55 -12.33 -5.20 14.84
N THR A 56 -11.47 -4.88 13.87
CA THR A 56 -11.14 -5.78 12.76
C THR A 56 -9.66 -6.09 12.68
N ALA A 57 -9.34 -7.26 12.13
CA ALA A 57 -7.98 -7.66 11.80
C ALA A 57 -7.98 -8.33 10.42
N SER A 58 -6.89 -8.17 9.67
CA SER A 58 -6.69 -8.95 8.45
C SER A 58 -6.50 -10.43 8.78
N ALA A 59 -6.62 -11.29 7.77
CA ALA A 59 -5.99 -12.60 7.86
C ALA A 59 -4.45 -12.47 8.00
N VAL A 60 -3.80 -13.48 8.59
CA VAL A 60 -2.33 -13.59 8.58
C VAL A 60 -1.87 -13.80 7.13
N HIS A 61 -0.91 -13.00 6.68
CA HIS A 61 -0.39 -13.09 5.32
C HIS A 61 1.04 -12.53 5.18
N HIS A 62 1.64 -12.67 4.00
CA HIS A 62 2.92 -12.05 3.63
C HIS A 62 2.89 -11.62 2.15
N HIS A 63 3.83 -10.76 1.73
CA HIS A 63 3.88 -10.19 0.39
C HIS A 63 5.03 -10.73 -0.47
N GLY A 64 5.39 -12.01 -0.26
CA GLY A 64 6.52 -12.63 -0.97
C GLY A 64 7.81 -11.83 -0.83
N GLU A 65 8.42 -11.47 -1.97
CA GLU A 65 9.69 -10.73 -2.05
C GLU A 65 9.58 -9.22 -1.80
N GLU A 66 8.38 -8.69 -1.63
CA GLU A 66 8.14 -7.25 -1.54
C GLU A 66 8.25 -6.75 -0.10
N ASP A 67 9.08 -5.73 0.10
CA ASP A 67 9.01 -4.90 1.31
C ASP A 67 7.74 -4.04 1.24
N THR A 68 7.04 -3.90 2.37
CA THR A 68 5.81 -3.10 2.48
C THR A 68 6.00 -1.97 3.46
N ILE A 69 5.76 -0.73 3.01
CA ILE A 69 5.74 0.45 3.85
C ILE A 69 4.29 0.82 4.16
N VAL A 70 3.99 0.99 5.44
CA VAL A 70 2.70 1.46 5.94
C VAL A 70 2.90 2.85 6.51
N PHE A 71 2.11 3.82 6.07
CA PHE A 71 1.99 5.14 6.68
C PHE A 71 0.62 5.29 7.32
N ALA A 72 0.58 5.60 8.62
CA ALA A 72 -0.65 5.83 9.36
C ALA A 72 -1.17 7.25 9.13
N SER A 73 -2.25 7.38 8.36
CA SER A 73 -2.85 8.66 8.03
C SER A 73 -3.93 9.09 9.03
N LYS A 74 -4.67 8.15 9.62
CA LYS A 74 -5.75 8.40 10.59
C LYS A 74 -5.93 7.19 11.51
N GLY A 75 -6.34 7.45 12.75
CA GLY A 75 -6.69 6.41 13.73
C GLY A 75 -5.45 5.77 14.36
N HIS A 76 -5.70 4.84 15.28
CA HIS A 76 -4.65 4.08 15.97
C HIS A 76 -4.89 2.59 15.73
N GLY A 77 -3.87 1.91 15.20
CA GLY A 77 -3.93 0.48 14.97
C GLY A 77 -2.55 -0.14 15.20
N ALA A 78 -2.38 -1.39 14.81
CA ALA A 78 -1.11 -2.08 14.99
C ALA A 78 -0.77 -3.01 13.83
N ILE A 79 0.52 -3.30 13.70
CA ILE A 79 1.02 -4.46 12.96
C ILE A 79 1.36 -5.54 14.00
N VAL A 80 0.73 -6.71 13.85
CA VAL A 80 1.06 -7.91 14.62
C VAL A 80 1.89 -8.84 13.73
N SER A 81 3.02 -9.33 14.23
CA SER A 81 3.99 -10.12 13.46
C SER A 81 4.76 -11.11 14.35
N GLY A 82 5.67 -11.87 13.75
CA GLY A 82 6.49 -12.86 14.45
C GLY A 82 5.80 -14.22 14.58
N ARG A 83 6.49 -15.19 15.16
CA ARG A 83 5.96 -16.55 15.30
C ARG A 83 4.70 -16.50 16.16
N ASN A 84 3.59 -17.03 15.64
CA ASN A 84 2.29 -16.99 16.33
C ASN A 84 1.82 -15.58 16.76
N GLY A 85 2.25 -14.50 16.09
CA GLY A 85 1.81 -13.13 16.39
C GLY A 85 2.36 -12.54 17.70
N GLU A 86 3.51 -13.01 18.18
CA GLU A 86 4.12 -12.60 19.44
C GLU A 86 4.62 -11.15 19.50
N LYS A 87 4.79 -10.50 18.35
CA LYS A 87 5.27 -9.12 18.26
C LYS A 87 4.13 -8.21 17.85
N ARG A 88 4.01 -7.08 18.52
CA ARG A 88 3.04 -6.04 18.21
C ARG A 88 3.69 -4.67 18.15
N GLN A 89 3.40 -3.93 17.10
CA GLN A 89 3.89 -2.58 16.85
C GLN A 89 2.68 -1.68 16.66
N GLU A 90 2.41 -0.80 17.64
CA GLU A 90 1.37 0.21 17.50
C GLU A 90 1.77 1.27 16.46
N LEU A 91 0.77 1.81 15.77
CA LEU A 91 0.89 2.88 14.79
C LEU A 91 -0.11 3.98 15.11
N ALA A 92 0.40 5.19 15.31
CA ALA A 92 -0.39 6.41 15.45
C ALA A 92 -0.28 7.28 14.18
N PRO A 93 -1.19 8.26 13.98
CA PRO A 93 -1.13 9.12 12.81
C PRO A 93 0.23 9.83 12.67
N GLY A 94 0.86 9.71 11.51
CA GLY A 94 2.21 10.22 11.23
C GLY A 94 3.32 9.16 11.24
N ASP A 95 3.04 7.97 11.78
CA ASP A 95 4.03 6.91 11.86
C ASP A 95 4.23 6.15 10.55
N PHE A 96 5.45 5.65 10.37
CA PHE A 96 5.82 4.71 9.32
C PHE A 96 6.17 3.35 9.94
N ALA A 97 5.74 2.26 9.29
CA ALA A 97 6.26 0.92 9.53
C ALA A 97 6.81 0.31 8.24
N LEU A 98 7.91 -0.43 8.38
CA LEU A 98 8.40 -1.36 7.38
C LEU A 98 8.01 -2.78 7.81
N ILE A 99 7.31 -3.48 6.93
CA ILE A 99 7.10 -4.91 6.98
C ILE A 99 8.06 -5.54 5.95
N PRO A 100 9.12 -6.24 6.38
CA PRO A 100 10.08 -6.83 5.47
C PRO A 100 9.45 -7.91 4.59
N ALA A 101 10.06 -8.14 3.43
CA ALA A 101 9.78 -9.30 2.58
C ALA A 101 9.67 -10.59 3.42
N TYR A 102 8.68 -11.43 3.07
CA TYR A 102 8.34 -12.69 3.74
C TYR A 102 7.88 -12.61 5.20
N ALA A 103 7.82 -11.42 5.82
CA ALA A 103 7.33 -11.31 7.19
C ALA A 103 5.81 -11.59 7.22
N GLU A 104 5.43 -12.66 7.91
CA GLU A 104 4.04 -12.90 8.26
C GLU A 104 3.54 -11.80 9.20
N HIS A 105 2.39 -11.23 8.88
CA HIS A 105 1.80 -10.16 9.66
C HIS A 105 0.27 -10.10 9.54
N GLN A 106 -0.32 -9.34 10.47
CA GLN A 106 -1.69 -8.86 10.42
C GLN A 106 -1.70 -7.36 10.64
N GLU A 107 -2.56 -6.66 9.91
CA GLU A 107 -2.97 -5.33 10.31
C GLU A 107 -4.19 -5.42 11.24
N VAL A 108 -4.16 -4.69 12.35
CA VAL A 108 -5.18 -4.79 13.41
C VAL A 108 -5.69 -3.40 13.77
N ASN A 109 -7.01 -3.27 13.87
CA ASN A 109 -7.69 -2.13 14.46
C ASN A 109 -8.53 -2.61 15.65
N ASP A 110 -8.00 -2.44 16.86
CA ASP A 110 -8.70 -2.72 18.12
C ASP A 110 -9.47 -1.50 18.65
N SER A 111 -9.48 -0.39 17.91
CA SER A 111 -10.11 0.86 18.32
C SER A 111 -11.58 0.93 17.90
N ASP A 112 -12.29 1.93 18.44
CA ASP A 112 -13.69 2.22 18.12
C ASP A 112 -13.87 3.08 16.86
N GLU A 113 -12.77 3.51 16.22
CA GLU A 113 -12.76 4.41 15.06
C GLU A 113 -12.13 3.74 13.84
N ASP A 114 -12.45 4.22 12.64
CA ASP A 114 -11.77 3.79 11.42
C ASP A 114 -10.27 4.16 11.46
N VAL A 115 -9.41 3.19 11.15
CA VAL A 115 -7.99 3.41 10.90
C VAL A 115 -7.75 3.48 9.39
N VAL A 116 -6.93 4.45 8.96
CA VAL A 116 -6.60 4.66 7.55
C VAL A 116 -5.09 4.61 7.36
N TRP A 117 -4.65 3.67 6.52
CA TRP A 117 -3.27 3.50 6.14
C TRP A 117 -3.05 3.76 4.65
N ILE A 118 -1.92 4.38 4.32
CA ILE A 118 -1.38 4.42 2.96
C ILE A 118 -0.30 3.34 2.90
N ILE A 119 -0.50 2.35 2.05
CA ILE A 119 0.40 1.21 1.91
C ILE A 119 1.11 1.33 0.56
N THR A 120 2.44 1.23 0.59
CA THR A 120 3.28 1.20 -0.61
C THR A 120 4.06 -0.09 -0.62
N ARG A 121 4.00 -0.83 -1.74
CA ARG A 121 4.81 -2.02 -1.98
C ARG A 121 5.75 -1.70 -3.13
N GLY A 122 7.05 -1.63 -2.91
CA GLY A 122 7.92 -1.09 -3.96
C GLY A 122 9.41 -1.27 -3.68
N GLY A 123 10.21 -1.09 -4.73
CA GLY A 123 11.66 -1.24 -4.66
C GLY A 123 12.35 -0.24 -3.73
N ARG A 124 13.51 -0.64 -3.21
CA ARG A 124 14.21 -0.01 -2.08
C ARG A 124 14.74 1.42 -2.29
N ASN A 125 14.83 1.90 -3.53
CA ASN A 125 15.60 3.11 -3.85
C ASN A 125 14.72 4.23 -4.40
N PRO A 126 14.43 5.28 -3.62
CA PRO A 126 13.93 6.52 -4.18
C PRO A 126 15.03 7.18 -5.02
N ILE A 127 14.76 7.44 -6.30
CA ILE A 127 15.62 8.25 -7.17
C ILE A 127 14.94 9.60 -7.36
N VAL A 128 15.65 10.68 -7.03
CA VAL A 128 15.18 12.06 -7.26
C VAL A 128 16.13 12.74 -8.25
N GLN A 129 15.58 13.28 -9.34
CA GLN A 129 16.32 14.08 -10.32
C GLN A 129 15.66 15.46 -10.45
N ASN A 130 16.39 16.51 -10.10
CA ASN A 130 15.94 17.89 -10.31
C ASN A 130 16.14 18.28 -11.79
N LEU A 131 15.14 18.93 -12.40
CA LEU A 131 15.19 19.41 -13.78
C LEU A 131 15.35 20.95 -13.80
N GLU A 132 15.98 21.49 -14.85
CA GLU A 132 16.18 22.95 -15.02
C GLU A 132 14.90 23.74 -15.37
N GLY A 133 13.77 23.05 -15.56
CA GLY A 133 12.47 23.63 -15.90
C GLY A 133 11.56 22.64 -16.62
N TRP A 134 10.37 23.09 -17.03
CA TRP A 134 9.45 22.29 -17.84
C TRP A 134 10.01 22.02 -19.25
N SER A 135 9.81 20.82 -19.77
CA SER A 135 10.09 20.52 -21.18
C SER A 135 9.24 21.44 -22.07
N LYS A 136 9.89 22.21 -22.96
CA LYS A 136 9.17 23.00 -23.97
C LYS A 136 8.79 22.09 -25.13
N THR A 137 7.53 22.14 -25.55
CA THR A 137 7.07 21.46 -26.76
C THR A 137 7.75 22.11 -27.98
N HIS A 138 8.36 21.31 -28.85
CA HIS A 138 8.87 21.77 -30.15
C HIS A 138 7.74 21.81 -31.19
#